data_AF-B0MZH7-F1
#
_entry.id   AF-B0MZH7-F1
#
_cell.length_a   1.000
_cell.length_b   1.000
_cell.length_c   1.000
_cell.angle_alpha   90.00
_cell.angle_beta   90.00
_cell.angle_gamma   90.00
#
_symmetry.space_group_name_H-M   'P 1'
#
loop_
_entity.id
_entity.type
_entity.pdbx_description
1 polymer ?
#
loop_
_entity_poly.entity_id
_entity_poly.type
_entity_poly.pdbx_seq_one_letter_code
_entity_poly.pdbx_strand_id
1 'polypeptide(L)'
;MIKATIIFGGDATRYYNETSQLPSSEWLMDNGGVVKNIEFSTKAEYDAYVQGVSDAHLWDDYHILPNADEEPQPEVTIWMRLGVTVHGNKDDIENIIQGDSATLNRLLKRRSFDIDGEAYIPASVIEEYNKENQTDFDEEDIDFPTTYISQ
;
A
#
# COMPACT_ATOMS: atom_id res chain seq x y z
N MET A 1 12.58 -0.66 -13.68
CA MET A 1 14.02 -0.58 -13.29
C MET A 1 14.06 -1.41 -12.04
N ILE A 2 14.76 -2.54 -12.01
CA ILE A 2 14.58 -3.50 -10.92
C ILE A 2 15.33 -3.00 -9.70
N LYS A 3 14.66 -2.89 -8.56
CA LYS A 3 15.31 -2.60 -7.28
C LYS A 3 15.31 -3.88 -6.46
N ALA A 4 16.36 -4.10 -5.68
CA ALA A 4 16.40 -5.19 -4.73
C ALA A 4 17.00 -4.71 -3.41
N THR A 5 16.41 -5.18 -2.32
CA THR A 5 16.96 -5.04 -0.99
C THR A 5 17.60 -6.36 -0.61
N ILE A 6 18.87 -6.35 -0.25
CA ILE A 6 19.64 -7.57 0.01
C ILE A 6 20.17 -7.53 1.42
N ILE A 7 19.86 -8.57 2.19
CA ILE A 7 20.28 -8.77 3.56
C ILE A 7 21.37 -9.84 3.56
N PHE A 8 22.55 -9.51 4.08
CA PHE A 8 23.67 -10.43 4.24
C PHE A 8 23.95 -10.67 5.73
N GLY A 9 24.19 -11.93 6.11
CA GLY A 9 24.59 -12.34 7.45
C GLY A 9 23.45 -13.04 8.22
N GLY A 10 23.77 -14.17 8.86
CA GLY A 10 22.78 -15.07 9.49
C GLY A 10 21.93 -14.43 10.59
N ASP A 11 22.50 -13.53 11.40
CA ASP A 11 21.72 -12.84 12.41
C ASP A 11 20.76 -11.80 11.79
N ALA A 12 21.21 -11.10 10.75
CA ALA A 12 20.39 -10.12 10.03
C ALA A 12 19.25 -10.79 9.23
N THR A 13 19.49 -11.94 8.58
CA THR A 13 18.46 -12.71 7.90
C THR A 13 17.44 -13.27 8.88
N ARG A 14 17.89 -13.80 10.02
CA ARG A 14 17.02 -14.31 11.09
C ARG A 14 16.14 -13.21 11.68
N TYR A 15 16.69 -12.03 11.95
CA TYR A 15 15.91 -10.88 12.43
C TYR A 15 14.77 -10.55 11.45
N TYR A 16 15.05 -10.51 10.15
CA TYR A 16 14.02 -10.28 9.15
C TYR A 16 12.97 -11.40 9.12
N ASN A 17 13.38 -12.66 9.17
CA ASN A 17 12.46 -13.80 9.18
C ASN A 17 11.53 -13.80 10.42
N GLU A 18 12.02 -13.34 11.57
CA GLU A 18 11.25 -13.30 12.81
C GLU A 18 10.34 -12.06 12.93
N THR A 19 10.76 -10.91 12.39
CA THR A 19 10.07 -9.63 12.58
C THR A 19 9.35 -9.10 11.34
N SER A 20 9.67 -9.63 10.16
CA SER A 20 9.31 -9.05 8.86
C SER A 20 9.74 -7.58 8.68
N GLN A 21 10.75 -7.14 9.45
CA GLN A 21 11.32 -5.79 9.39
C GLN A 21 12.80 -5.84 9.04
N LEU A 22 13.28 -4.83 8.31
CA LEU A 22 14.71 -4.71 8.03
C LEU A 22 15.47 -4.34 9.31
N PRO A 23 16.60 -5.00 9.59
CA PRO A 23 17.48 -4.59 10.69
C PRO A 23 17.94 -3.14 10.50
N SER A 24 17.90 -2.35 11.58
CA SER A 24 18.42 -0.98 11.55
C SER A 24 19.95 -0.97 11.51
N SER A 25 20.55 0.14 11.09
CA SER A 25 22.02 0.27 11.10
C SER A 25 22.62 0.10 12.49
N GLU A 26 21.95 0.58 13.53
CA GLU A 26 22.38 0.41 14.93
C GLU A 26 22.35 -1.07 15.33
N TRP A 27 21.29 -1.79 14.97
CA TRP A 27 21.19 -3.22 15.24
C TRP A 27 22.30 -4.02 14.53
N LEU A 28 22.59 -3.69 13.27
CA LEU A 28 23.64 -4.34 12.48
C LEU A 28 25.05 -4.09 13.02
N MET A 29 25.29 -2.95 13.67
CA MET A 29 26.59 -2.65 14.29
C MET A 29 26.88 -3.60 15.45
N ASP A 30 25.85 -3.97 16.22
CA ASP A 30 25.98 -4.82 17.40
C ASP A 30 25.88 -6.33 17.09
N ASN A 31 25.11 -6.70 16.07
CA ASN A 31 24.79 -8.11 15.76
C ASN A 31 25.42 -8.61 14.45
N GLY A 32 26.03 -7.71 13.66
CA GLY A 32 26.63 -8.04 12.38
C GLY A 32 25.63 -8.17 11.23
N GLY A 33 26.18 -8.22 10.01
CA GLY A 33 25.42 -8.28 8.76
C GLY A 33 25.36 -6.93 8.02
N VAL A 34 24.78 -6.95 6.83
CA VAL A 34 24.70 -5.77 5.95
C VAL A 34 23.38 -5.79 5.18
N VAL A 35 22.68 -4.65 5.13
CA VAL A 35 21.53 -4.43 4.24
C VAL A 35 21.97 -3.50 3.10
N LYS A 36 21.74 -3.89 1.84
CA LYS A 36 22.05 -3.09 0.64
C LYS A 36 20.84 -2.94 -0.26
N ASN A 37 20.63 -1.74 -0.76
CA ASN A 37 19.71 -1.47 -1.85
C ASN A 37 20.51 -1.39 -3.15
N ILE A 38 20.11 -2.16 -4.16
CA ILE A 38 20.77 -2.21 -5.46
C ILE A 38 19.72 -1.98 -6.54
N GLU A 39 20.08 -1.16 -7.52
CA GLU A 39 19.25 -0.90 -8.71
C GLU A 39 19.90 -1.57 -9.92
N PHE A 40 19.08 -2.29 -10.69
CA PHE A 40 19.47 -2.96 -11.91
C PHE A 40 18.70 -2.36 -13.08
N SER A 41 19.40 -2.09 -14.17
CA SER A 41 18.81 -1.52 -15.38
C SER A 41 18.04 -2.58 -16.17
N THR A 42 18.44 -3.85 -16.05
CA THR A 42 17.81 -4.97 -16.77
C THR A 42 17.58 -6.19 -15.89
N LYS A 43 16.66 -7.07 -16.31
CA LYS A 43 16.44 -8.38 -15.68
C LYS A 43 17.68 -9.28 -15.76
N ALA A 44 18.43 -9.22 -16.85
CA ALA A 44 19.65 -10.00 -17.00
C ALA A 44 20.74 -9.60 -15.98
N GLU A 45 20.85 -8.31 -15.65
CA GLU A 45 21.76 -7.82 -14.60
C GLU A 45 21.34 -8.31 -13.21
N TYR A 46 20.04 -8.29 -12.91
CA TYR A 46 19.50 -8.83 -11.67
C TYR A 46 19.77 -10.33 -11.55
N ASP A 47 19.45 -11.12 -12.59
CA ASP A 47 19.64 -12.57 -12.60
C ASP A 47 21.12 -12.94 -12.43
N ALA A 48 22.03 -12.23 -13.12
CA ALA A 48 23.48 -12.42 -12.98
C ALA A 48 23.97 -12.08 -11.56
N TYR A 49 23.40 -11.05 -10.94
CA TYR A 49 23.73 -10.69 -9.57
C TYR A 49 23.25 -11.74 -8.56
N VAL A 50 22.00 -12.24 -8.70
CA VAL A 50 21.45 -13.31 -7.85
C VAL A 50 22.31 -14.57 -7.96
N GLN A 51 22.69 -14.96 -9.17
CA GLN A 51 23.59 -16.09 -9.40
C GLN A 51 24.96 -15.86 -8.75
N GLY A 52 25.55 -14.68 -8.94
CA GLY A 52 26.84 -14.33 -8.33
C GLY A 52 26.83 -14.33 -6.79
N VAL A 53 25.73 -13.89 -6.18
CA VAL A 53 25.57 -13.97 -4.71
C VAL A 53 25.39 -15.40 -4.24
N SER A 54 24.60 -16.20 -4.96
CA SER A 54 24.41 -17.61 -4.63
C SER A 54 25.71 -18.42 -4.73
N ASP A 55 26.58 -18.09 -5.68
CA ASP A 55 27.87 -18.75 -5.88
C ASP A 55 28.96 -18.26 -4.92
N ALA A 56 28.80 -17.05 -4.36
CA ALA A 56 29.74 -16.46 -3.43
C ALA A 56 29.52 -16.96 -2.00
N HIS A 57 30.32 -17.93 -1.56
CA HIS A 57 30.33 -18.47 -0.18
C HIS A 57 30.84 -17.50 0.91
N LEU A 58 30.69 -16.19 0.74
CA LEU A 58 31.26 -15.18 1.64
C LEU A 58 30.39 -14.89 2.88
N TRP A 59 29.12 -15.29 2.85
CA TRP A 59 28.19 -15.14 3.96
C TRP A 59 27.46 -16.45 4.20
N ASP A 60 27.32 -16.83 5.47
CA ASP A 60 26.66 -18.09 5.86
C ASP A 60 25.16 -18.10 5.48
N ASP A 61 24.54 -16.92 5.36
CA ASP A 61 23.15 -16.76 4.97
C ASP A 61 22.90 -15.39 4.31
N TYR A 62 21.97 -15.34 3.37
CA TYR A 62 21.54 -14.11 2.70
C TYR A 62 20.06 -14.17 2.31
N HIS A 63 19.41 -13.02 2.25
CA HIS A 63 18.04 -12.87 1.76
C HIS A 63 18.00 -11.79 0.69
N ILE A 64 17.58 -12.16 -0.52
CA ILE A 64 17.29 -11.19 -1.59
C ILE A 64 15.80 -10.93 -1.52
N LEU A 65 15.43 -9.72 -1.09
CA LEU A 65 14.09 -9.21 -1.22
C LEU A 65 14.05 -8.50 -2.58
N PRO A 66 13.55 -9.15 -3.64
CA PRO A 66 13.20 -8.38 -4.82
C PRO A 66 12.25 -7.29 -4.34
N ASN A 67 12.64 -6.02 -4.51
CA ASN A 67 11.61 -5.00 -4.52
C ASN A 67 10.91 -5.32 -5.83
N ALA A 68 9.83 -6.09 -5.72
CA ALA A 68 8.85 -6.07 -6.77
C ALA A 68 8.55 -4.58 -6.95
N ASP A 69 9.08 -4.00 -8.02
CA ASP A 69 8.17 -3.38 -8.95
C ASP A 69 7.11 -4.49 -9.17
N GLU A 70 6.09 -4.55 -8.30
CA GLU A 70 4.78 -4.96 -8.77
C GLU A 70 4.66 -4.17 -10.06
N GLU A 71 4.58 -4.84 -11.21
CA GLU A 71 4.06 -4.15 -12.38
C GLU A 71 2.88 -3.36 -11.86
N PRO A 72 2.87 -2.01 -11.98
CA PRO A 72 1.93 -1.20 -11.25
C PRO A 72 0.57 -1.81 -11.52
N GLN A 73 0.01 -2.46 -10.49
CA GLN A 73 -1.22 -3.21 -10.65
C GLN A 73 -2.18 -2.21 -11.26
N PRO A 74 -2.84 -2.55 -12.39
CA PRO A 74 -3.67 -1.59 -13.08
C PRO A 74 -4.56 -0.93 -12.04
N GLU A 75 -4.61 0.41 -12.05
CA GLU A 75 -5.40 1.17 -11.09
C GLU A 75 -6.84 0.68 -11.18
N VAL A 76 -7.29 -0.07 -10.18
CA VAL A 76 -8.66 -0.53 -10.07
C VAL A 76 -9.46 0.51 -9.33
N THR A 77 -10.68 0.77 -9.80
CA THR A 77 -11.58 1.74 -9.19
C THR A 77 -12.87 1.05 -8.79
N ILE A 78 -13.49 1.54 -7.72
CA ILE A 78 -14.80 1.08 -7.28
C ILE A 78 -15.64 2.28 -6.88
N TRP A 79 -16.91 2.28 -7.28
CA TRP A 79 -17.87 3.30 -6.85
C TRP A 79 -18.48 2.90 -5.51
N MET A 80 -18.60 3.84 -4.58
CA MET A 80 -19.31 3.61 -3.32
C MET A 80 -20.09 4.85 -2.88
N ARG A 81 -21.12 4.64 -2.08
CA ARG A 81 -21.78 5.72 -1.34
C ARG A 81 -21.01 5.95 -0.04
N LEU A 82 -20.77 7.22 0.29
CA LEU A 82 -20.13 7.63 1.55
C LEU A 82 -20.95 8.72 2.24
N GLY A 83 -21.56 8.38 3.37
CA GLY A 83 -22.25 9.34 4.23
C GLY A 83 -21.27 10.07 5.15
N VAL A 84 -21.18 11.39 5.00
CA VAL A 84 -20.28 12.24 5.78
C VAL A 84 -20.95 13.54 6.23
N THR A 85 -20.52 14.03 7.39
CA THR A 85 -20.75 15.42 7.81
C THR A 85 -19.54 16.26 7.43
N VAL A 86 -19.72 17.24 6.54
CA VAL A 86 -18.64 18.14 6.07
C VAL A 86 -18.57 19.41 6.92
N HIS A 87 -17.36 19.80 7.31
CA HIS A 87 -17.08 21.00 8.10
C HIS A 87 -16.49 22.12 7.24
N GLY A 88 -17.02 23.33 7.38
CA GLY A 88 -16.56 24.52 6.66
C GLY A 88 -17.12 25.78 7.31
N ASN A 89 -16.63 26.95 6.87
CA ASN A 89 -17.29 28.20 7.26
C ASN A 89 -18.63 28.35 6.52
N LYS A 90 -19.40 29.39 6.85
CA LYS A 90 -20.72 29.63 6.24
C LYS A 90 -20.66 29.67 4.71
N ASP A 91 -19.71 30.42 4.14
CA ASP A 91 -19.56 30.55 2.69
C ASP A 91 -19.20 29.20 2.04
N ASP A 92 -18.34 28.41 2.68
CA ASP A 92 -17.98 27.07 2.20
C ASP A 92 -19.20 26.14 2.11
N ILE A 93 -20.04 26.13 3.16
CA ILE A 93 -21.25 25.28 3.20
C ILE A 93 -22.30 25.76 2.21
N GLU A 94 -22.53 27.08 2.11
CA GLU A 94 -23.47 27.65 1.13
C GLU A 94 -23.03 27.34 -0.32
N ASN A 95 -21.72 27.36 -0.61
CA ASN A 95 -21.18 26.98 -1.91
C ASN A 95 -21.40 25.48 -2.21
N ILE A 96 -21.20 24.59 -1.23
CA ILE A 96 -21.49 23.16 -1.40
C ILE A 96 -22.98 22.94 -1.70
N ILE A 97 -23.88 23.60 -0.97
CA ILE A 97 -25.33 23.51 -1.20
C ILE A 97 -25.71 23.94 -2.62
N GLN A 98 -24.99 24.89 -3.21
CA GLN A 98 -25.17 25.33 -4.59
C GLN A 98 -24.50 24.43 -5.63
N GLY A 99 -23.81 23.37 -5.21
CA GLY A 99 -23.15 22.41 -6.09
C GLY A 99 -21.73 22.78 -6.51
N ASP A 100 -21.04 23.67 -5.78
CA ASP A 100 -19.64 24.01 -6.06
C ASP A 100 -18.70 22.83 -5.74
N SER A 101 -18.37 22.09 -6.79
CA SER A 101 -17.48 20.94 -6.73
C SER A 101 -16.03 21.31 -6.36
N ALA A 102 -15.57 22.54 -6.63
CA ALA A 102 -14.22 22.97 -6.27
C ALA A 102 -14.11 23.18 -4.75
N THR A 103 -15.13 23.78 -4.14
CA THR A 103 -15.22 23.93 -2.69
C THR A 103 -15.31 22.59 -1.99
N LEU A 104 -16.19 21.68 -2.46
CA LEU A 104 -16.29 20.32 -1.92
C LEU A 104 -14.95 19.58 -1.98
N ASN A 105 -14.30 19.54 -3.15
CA ASN A 105 -13.00 18.89 -3.33
C ASN A 105 -11.91 19.45 -2.41
N ARG A 106 -11.90 20.78 -2.19
CA ARG A 106 -10.96 21.43 -1.28
C ARG A 106 -11.17 20.98 0.17
N LEU A 107 -12.42 20.86 0.63
CA LEU A 107 -12.74 20.42 1.99
C LEU A 107 -12.42 18.93 2.21
N LEU A 108 -12.71 18.07 1.22
CA LEU A 108 -12.34 16.65 1.27
C LEU A 108 -10.82 16.46 1.31
N LYS A 109 -10.06 17.20 0.48
CA LYS A 109 -8.58 17.17 0.49
C LYS A 109 -7.97 17.59 1.83
N ARG A 110 -8.65 18.47 2.56
CA ARG A 110 -8.25 18.93 3.90
C ARG A 110 -8.73 18.01 5.03
N ARG A 111 -9.44 16.92 4.70
CA ARG A 111 -10.08 16.01 5.67
C ARG A 111 -11.02 16.75 6.62
N SER A 112 -11.73 17.76 6.12
CA SER A 112 -12.69 18.55 6.91
C SER A 112 -14.06 17.89 6.89
N PHE A 113 -14.15 16.65 7.36
CA PHE A 113 -15.39 15.89 7.45
C PHE A 113 -15.28 14.74 8.46
N ASP A 114 -16.41 14.28 8.98
CA ASP A 114 -16.55 13.05 9.75
C ASP A 114 -17.31 12.01 8.93
N ILE A 115 -16.89 10.74 8.99
CA ILE A 115 -17.61 9.63 8.37
C ILE A 115 -18.60 9.09 9.39
N ASP A 116 -19.83 9.61 9.35
CA ASP A 116 -20.88 9.37 10.35
C ASP A 116 -22.25 9.02 9.75
N GLY A 117 -22.33 8.88 8.42
CA GLY A 117 -23.54 8.49 7.71
C GLY A 117 -23.49 7.08 7.12
N GLU A 118 -24.53 6.71 6.37
CA GLU A 118 -24.61 5.45 5.63
C GLU A 118 -23.50 5.36 4.57
N ALA A 119 -22.67 4.33 4.64
CA ALA A 119 -21.63 4.04 3.66
C ALA A 119 -21.76 2.60 3.19
N TYR A 120 -21.84 2.39 1.88
CA TYR A 120 -21.94 1.06 1.29
C TYR A 120 -21.45 1.02 -0.16
N ILE A 121 -21.04 -0.17 -0.61
CA ILE A 121 -20.80 -0.48 -2.02
C ILE A 121 -22.04 -1.22 -2.53
N PRO A 122 -22.72 -0.74 -3.59
CA PRO A 122 -23.86 -1.46 -4.15
C PRO A 122 -23.45 -2.79 -4.80
N ALA A 123 -24.32 -3.79 -4.69
CA ALA A 123 -24.18 -5.10 -5.34
C ALA A 123 -23.86 -4.98 -6.84
N SER A 124 -24.52 -4.06 -7.55
CA SER A 124 -24.30 -3.85 -8.99
C SER A 124 -22.88 -3.42 -9.33
N VAL A 125 -22.20 -2.69 -8.43
CA VAL A 125 -20.81 -2.27 -8.63
C VAL A 125 -19.86 -3.46 -8.44
N ILE A 126 -20.20 -4.39 -7.55
CA ILE A 126 -19.43 -5.61 -7.30
C ILE A 126 -19.56 -6.59 -8.47
N GLU A 127 -20.77 -6.74 -9.03
CA GLU A 127 -21.01 -7.52 -10.26
C GLU A 127 -20.14 -6.98 -11.42
N GLU A 128 -20.14 -5.67 -11.63
CA GLU A 128 -19.30 -5.02 -12.66
C GLU A 128 -17.81 -5.26 -12.40
N TYR A 129 -17.36 -5.08 -11.16
CA TYR A 129 -15.98 -5.32 -10.76
C TYR A 129 -15.55 -6.77 -11.01
N ASN A 130 -16.39 -7.74 -10.64
CA ASN A 130 -16.17 -9.17 -10.86
C ASN A 130 -15.97 -9.47 -12.35
N LYS A 131 -16.83 -8.91 -13.20
CA LYS A 131 -16.75 -9.10 -14.64
C LYS A 131 -15.48 -8.50 -15.26
N GLU A 132 -15.08 -7.30 -14.83
CA GLU A 132 -13.91 -6.60 -15.36
C GLU A 132 -12.59 -7.23 -14.90
N ASN A 133 -12.54 -7.71 -13.66
CA ASN A 133 -11.32 -8.19 -13.02
C ASN A 133 -11.25 -9.71 -12.88
N GLN A 134 -12.24 -10.44 -13.40
CA GLN A 134 -12.35 -11.89 -13.32
C GLN A 134 -12.31 -12.42 -11.87
N THR A 135 -13.04 -11.74 -10.98
CA THR A 135 -13.21 -12.14 -9.57
C THR A 135 -14.60 -12.74 -9.31
N ASP A 136 -14.79 -13.32 -8.12
CA ASP A 136 -16.00 -14.04 -7.72
C ASP A 136 -16.43 -13.60 -6.30
N PHE A 137 -16.51 -12.29 -6.07
CA PHE A 137 -17.01 -11.73 -4.82
C PHE A 137 -18.54 -11.86 -4.74
N ASP A 138 -19.08 -11.98 -3.53
CA ASP A 138 -20.52 -12.01 -3.31
C ASP A 138 -21.20 -10.72 -3.82
N GLU A 139 -22.18 -10.85 -4.71
CA GLU A 139 -22.92 -9.75 -5.33
C GLU A 139 -24.06 -9.24 -4.43
N GLU A 140 -23.71 -8.85 -3.20
CA GLU A 140 -24.61 -8.24 -2.22
C GLU A 140 -24.11 -6.85 -1.82
N ASP A 141 -25.00 -5.97 -1.34
CA ASP A 141 -24.58 -4.65 -0.84
C ASP A 141 -23.60 -4.82 0.34
N ILE A 142 -22.44 -4.17 0.25
CA ILE A 142 -21.44 -4.18 1.33
C ILE A 142 -21.61 -2.93 2.18
N ASP A 143 -22.23 -3.08 3.34
CA ASP A 143 -22.38 -2.01 4.34
C ASP A 143 -21.12 -1.83 5.19
N PHE A 144 -20.73 -0.58 5.42
CA PHE A 144 -19.66 -0.22 6.34
C PHE A 144 -20.27 0.35 7.63
N PRO A 145 -20.08 -0.31 8.79
CA PRO A 145 -20.64 0.16 10.04
C PRO A 145 -20.02 1.50 10.44
N THR A 146 -20.86 2.43 10.90
CA THR A 146 -20.43 3.73 11.42
C THR A 146 -19.53 3.50 12.63
N THR A 147 -18.22 3.64 12.44
CA THR A 147 -17.29 3.53 13.56
C THR A 147 -17.32 4.89 14.25
N TYR A 148 -18.06 4.99 15.36
CA TYR A 148 -17.89 6.14 16.25
C TYR A 148 -16.44 6.08 16.75
N ILE A 149 -15.56 6.88 16.14
CA ILE A 149 -14.23 7.11 16.69
C ILE A 149 -14.49 7.94 17.95
N SER A 150 -14.60 7.24 19.09
CA SER A 150 -14.63 7.88 20.40
C SER A 150 -13.36 8.72 20.51
N GLN A 151 -13.55 10.05 20.62
CA GLN A 151 -12.51 11.04 20.88
C GLN A 151 -11.69 10.71 22.12
#